data_AF-A0A5C1MBN8-F1
#
_entry.id   AF-A0A5C1MBN8-F1
#
_cell.length_a   1.000
_cell.length_b   1.000
_cell.length_c   1.000
_cell.angle_alpha   90.00
_cell.angle_beta   90.00
_cell.angle_gamma   90.00
#
_symmetry.space_group_name_H-M   'P 1'
#
loop_
_entity.id
_entity.type
_entity.pdbx_description
1 polymer ?
#
loop_
_entity_poly.entity_id
_entity_poly.type
_entity_poly.pdbx_seq_one_letter_code
_entity_poly.pdbx_strand_id
1 'polypeptide(L)'
;MKKMLSASLVAAVAALSFSINLYAGDSGQFMADKHKAIGAQCSSCHGGDTKSVVANGKCLACHGSYDQLAEKTKDMHLNPHKNPHFLDIECAACHSGHKPLDAFCQNCHGPLTRHK
;
A
#
# COMPACT_ATOMS: atom_id res chain seq x y z
N MET A 1 -62.42 -19.15 -31.06
CA MET A 1 -62.65 -18.07 -30.06
C MET A 1 -61.46 -18.05 -29.10
N LYS A 2 -60.42 -17.27 -29.43
CA LYS A 2 -59.86 -16.18 -28.60
C LYS A 2 -59.95 -16.42 -27.09
N LYS A 3 -58.80 -16.63 -26.45
CA LYS A 3 -58.36 -15.82 -25.29
C LYS A 3 -56.84 -15.89 -25.22
N MET A 4 -56.25 -14.81 -25.71
CA MET A 4 -54.87 -14.40 -25.50
C MET A 4 -54.64 -14.28 -24.00
N LEU A 5 -53.65 -15.00 -23.46
CA LEU A 5 -53.12 -14.76 -22.12
C LEU A 5 -51.61 -14.50 -22.27
N SER A 6 -51.36 -13.24 -22.62
CA SER A 6 -50.40 -12.35 -21.98
C SER A 6 -48.95 -12.82 -21.90
N ALA A 7 -48.20 -12.44 -22.93
CA ALA A 7 -46.74 -12.36 -23.00
C ALA A 7 -46.12 -11.35 -22.01
N SER A 8 -46.58 -11.34 -20.75
CA SER A 8 -46.27 -10.29 -19.76
C SER A 8 -45.59 -10.80 -18.49
N LEU A 9 -45.13 -12.06 -18.45
CA LEU A 9 -44.42 -12.61 -17.27
C LEU A 9 -42.93 -12.92 -17.49
N VAL A 10 -42.37 -12.64 -18.68
CA VAL A 10 -40.92 -12.85 -18.92
C VAL A 10 -40.14 -11.54 -18.84
N ALA A 11 -40.80 -10.37 -18.90
CA ALA A 11 -40.15 -9.06 -18.91
C ALA A 11 -39.86 -8.46 -17.53
N ALA A 12 -40.21 -9.14 -16.43
CA ALA A 12 -40.05 -8.59 -15.07
C ALA A 12 -38.76 -9.04 -14.34
N VAL A 13 -37.97 -9.97 -14.90
CA VAL A 13 -36.76 -10.51 -14.24
C VAL A 13 -35.46 -9.92 -14.82
N ALA A 14 -35.52 -9.22 -15.95
CA ALA A 14 -34.32 -8.73 -16.64
C ALA A 14 -33.78 -7.37 -16.15
N ALA A 15 -34.49 -6.67 -15.25
CA ALA A 15 -34.17 -5.29 -14.86
C ALA A 15 -33.55 -5.11 -13.45
N LEU A 16 -33.25 -6.20 -12.73
CA LEU A 16 -32.75 -6.11 -11.34
C LEU A 16 -31.31 -6.58 -11.12
N SER A 17 -30.57 -6.93 -12.18
CA SER A 17 -29.26 -7.60 -12.02
C SER A 17 -28.02 -6.75 -12.29
N PHE A 18 -28.13 -5.42 -12.45
CA PHE A 18 -26.97 -4.59 -12.78
C PHE A 18 -26.76 -3.42 -11.82
N SER A 19 -26.48 -3.74 -10.56
CA SER A 19 -25.81 -2.82 -9.64
C SER A 19 -24.97 -3.60 -8.63
N ILE A 20 -24.14 -4.51 -9.13
CA ILE A 20 -23.01 -5.00 -8.34
C ILE A 20 -21.95 -3.91 -8.47
N ASN A 21 -21.95 -2.97 -7.52
CA ASN A 21 -20.79 -2.13 -7.31
C ASN A 21 -19.64 -3.08 -6.96
N LEU A 22 -18.76 -3.30 -7.93
CA LEU A 22 -17.44 -3.86 -7.70
C LEU A 22 -16.74 -2.91 -6.74
N TYR A 23 -16.88 -3.17 -5.44
CA TYR A 23 -15.80 -2.86 -4.51
C TYR A 23 -14.66 -3.79 -4.91
N ALA A 24 -13.89 -3.38 -5.92
CA ALA A 24 -12.51 -3.77 -6.02
C ALA A 24 -11.87 -3.23 -4.75
N GLY A 25 -11.92 -4.03 -3.67
CA GLY A 25 -11.06 -3.80 -2.53
C GLY A 25 -9.67 -3.69 -3.10
N ASP A 26 -9.01 -2.56 -2.86
CA ASP A 26 -7.62 -2.33 -3.25
C ASP A 26 -6.84 -3.55 -2.76
N SER A 27 -6.56 -4.48 -3.68
CA SER A 27 -5.70 -5.61 -3.43
C SER A 27 -4.34 -4.97 -3.17
N GLY A 28 -4.09 -4.74 -1.88
CA GLY A 28 -3.29 -3.61 -1.39
C GLY A 28 -2.04 -3.40 -2.21
N GLN A 29 -1.95 -2.23 -2.86
CA GLN A 29 -0.77 -1.87 -3.63
C GLN A 29 0.45 -2.01 -2.72
N PHE A 30 1.38 -2.90 -3.07
CA PHE A 30 2.63 -3.03 -2.33
C PHE A 30 3.43 -1.73 -2.49
N MET A 31 4.45 -1.54 -1.66
CA MET A 31 5.25 -0.32 -1.72
C MET A 31 5.84 -0.09 -3.11
N ALA A 32 6.27 -1.16 -3.80
CA ALA A 32 6.78 -1.09 -5.17
C ALA A 32 5.71 -0.61 -6.16
N ASP A 33 4.45 -1.01 -6.00
CA ASP A 33 3.37 -0.57 -6.87
C ASP A 33 3.08 0.92 -6.68
N LYS A 34 3.13 1.41 -5.43
CA LYS A 34 3.01 2.84 -5.12
C LYS A 34 4.11 3.67 -5.79
N HIS A 35 5.35 3.18 -5.79
CA HIS A 35 6.46 3.84 -6.47
C HIS A 35 6.32 3.80 -7.99
N LYS A 36 5.90 2.65 -8.54
CA LYS A 36 5.62 2.51 -9.97
C LYS A 36 4.51 3.45 -10.43
N ALA A 37 3.47 3.64 -9.62
CA ALA A 37 2.35 4.52 -9.92
C ALA A 37 2.76 6.00 -10.04
N ILE A 38 3.82 6.43 -9.34
CA ILE A 38 4.39 7.78 -9.46
C ILE A 38 5.51 7.88 -10.52
N GLY A 39 5.69 6.83 -11.34
CA GLY A 39 6.63 6.81 -12.46
C GLY A 39 8.05 6.33 -12.13
N ALA A 40 8.28 5.79 -10.93
CA ALA A 40 9.59 5.20 -10.62
C ALA A 40 9.83 3.94 -11.45
N GLN A 41 11.01 3.86 -12.06
CA GLN A 41 11.44 2.68 -12.82
C GLN A 41 12.04 1.62 -11.88
N CYS A 42 11.99 0.34 -12.25
CA CYS A 42 12.57 -0.76 -11.47
C CYS A 42 14.05 -0.52 -11.12
N SER A 43 14.79 0.08 -12.06
CA SER A 43 16.20 0.42 -11.93
C SER A 43 16.48 1.50 -10.87
N SER A 44 15.49 2.30 -10.50
CA SER A 44 15.62 3.33 -9.44
C SER A 44 15.98 2.69 -8.10
N CYS A 45 15.47 1.48 -7.85
CA CYS A 45 15.77 0.71 -6.64
C CYS A 45 16.80 -0.39 -6.92
N HIS A 46 16.62 -1.17 -7.98
CA HIS A 46 17.41 -2.39 -8.25
C HIS A 46 18.67 -2.17 -9.09
N GLY A 47 18.83 -1.02 -9.74
CA GLY A 47 19.86 -0.85 -10.76
C GLY A 47 19.66 -1.84 -11.91
N GLY A 48 20.67 -2.67 -12.18
CA GLY A 48 20.67 -3.65 -13.27
C GLY A 48 20.18 -5.05 -12.90
N ASP A 49 20.06 -5.38 -11.61
CA ASP A 49 19.67 -6.71 -11.14
C ASP A 49 18.43 -6.64 -10.26
N THR A 50 17.28 -7.03 -10.81
CA THR A 50 15.99 -7.01 -10.10
C THR A 50 15.85 -8.10 -9.04
N LYS A 51 16.78 -9.05 -8.96
CA LYS A 51 16.76 -10.10 -7.94
C LYS A 51 17.60 -9.75 -6.72
N SER A 52 18.47 -8.73 -6.82
CA SER A 52 19.32 -8.34 -5.70
C SER A 52 18.49 -7.66 -4.60
N VAL A 53 19.00 -7.75 -3.37
CA VAL A 53 18.50 -6.94 -2.25
C VAL A 53 18.72 -5.46 -2.58
N VAL A 54 17.71 -4.64 -2.31
CA VAL A 54 17.81 -3.18 -2.49
C VAL A 54 18.56 -2.60 -1.30
N ALA A 55 19.67 -1.92 -1.56
CA ALA A 55 20.45 -1.26 -0.53
C ALA A 55 19.70 -0.04 0.05
N ASN A 56 19.81 0.18 1.37
CA ASN A 56 19.15 1.28 2.07
C ASN A 56 19.35 2.66 1.42
N GLY A 57 20.55 2.92 0.91
CA GLY A 57 20.89 4.18 0.25
C GLY A 57 20.03 4.51 -0.97
N LYS A 58 19.41 3.51 -1.62
CA LYS A 58 18.46 3.74 -2.73
C LYS A 58 17.19 4.44 -2.26
N CYS A 59 16.74 4.13 -1.05
CA CYS A 59 15.60 4.79 -0.42
C CYS A 59 15.98 6.24 -0.06
N LEU A 60 17.11 6.40 0.65
CA LEU A 60 17.56 7.68 1.18
C LEU A 60 17.93 8.69 0.08
N ALA A 61 18.34 8.23 -1.11
CA ALA A 61 18.63 9.08 -2.27
C ALA A 61 17.44 9.98 -2.68
N CYS A 62 16.20 9.53 -2.44
CA CYS A 62 14.99 10.31 -2.72
C CYS A 62 14.28 10.78 -1.44
N HIS A 63 14.34 9.99 -0.36
CA HIS A 63 13.59 10.25 0.87
C HIS A 63 14.32 11.13 1.89
N GLY A 64 15.65 11.28 1.76
CA GLY A 64 16.48 12.06 2.69
C GLY A 64 17.03 11.22 3.85
N SER A 65 17.71 11.89 4.79
CA SER A 65 18.28 11.24 5.99
C SER A 65 17.21 10.84 7.01
N TYR A 66 17.58 9.97 7.97
CA TYR A 66 16.71 9.62 9.09
C TYR A 66 16.27 10.84 9.90
N ASP A 67 17.12 11.85 10.10
CA ASP A 67 16.74 13.08 10.78
C ASP A 67 15.64 13.86 10.03
N GLN A 68 15.74 13.92 8.70
CA GLN A 68 14.71 14.56 7.88
C GLN A 68 13.40 13.78 7.90
N LEU A 69 13.48 12.45 7.90
CA LEU A 69 12.31 11.57 8.00
C LEU A 69 11.66 11.65 9.38
N ALA A 70 12.46 11.66 10.44
CA ALA A 70 12.04 11.86 11.82
C ALA A 70 11.27 13.17 11.98
N GLU A 71 11.76 14.26 11.41
CA GLU A 71 11.06 15.55 11.45
C GLU A 71 9.73 15.50 10.69
N LYS A 72 9.67 14.83 9.53
CA LYS A 72 8.43 14.62 8.76
C LYS A 72 7.41 13.72 9.46
N THR A 73 7.82 12.90 10.41
CA THR A 73 6.94 12.01 11.18
C THR A 73 6.89 12.36 12.68
N LYS A 74 7.22 13.60 13.04
CA LYS A 74 7.18 14.09 14.44
C LYS A 74 5.77 14.12 15.04
N ASP A 75 4.75 14.07 14.19
CA ASP A 75 3.33 14.00 14.54
C ASP A 75 2.89 12.56 14.87
N MET A 76 3.77 11.56 14.78
CA MET A 76 3.45 10.20 15.20
C MET A 76 3.59 10.01 16.71
N HIS A 77 2.66 9.26 17.30
CA HIS A 77 2.68 8.95 18.74
C HIS A 77 3.97 8.25 19.17
N LEU A 78 4.40 7.29 18.35
CA LEU A 78 5.75 6.74 18.38
C LEU A 78 6.35 6.99 16.99
N ASN A 79 7.45 7.72 16.94
CA ASN A 79 8.10 8.07 15.68
C ASN A 79 9.04 6.92 15.22
N PRO A 80 8.66 6.12 14.21
CA PRO A 80 9.46 4.96 13.79
C PRO A 80 10.79 5.36 13.14
N HIS A 81 10.91 6.60 12.67
CA HIS A 81 12.13 7.13 12.04
C HIS A 81 13.05 7.86 13.04
N LYS A 82 12.62 8.01 14.30
CA LYS A 82 13.43 8.58 15.39
C LYS A 82 13.53 7.59 16.54
N ASN A 83 14.18 6.46 16.27
CA ASN A 83 14.22 5.34 17.19
C ASN A 83 15.53 5.29 18.00
N PRO A 84 15.47 5.08 19.34
CA PRO A 84 16.67 4.97 20.17
C PRO A 84 17.41 3.62 20.07
N HIS A 85 16.75 2.55 19.62
CA HIS A 85 17.36 1.20 19.59
C HIS A 85 18.24 0.95 18.36
N PHE A 86 17.88 1.57 17.23
CA PHE A 86 18.42 1.29 15.90
C PHE A 86 18.47 2.63 15.16
N LEU A 87 19.65 3.24 15.11
CA LEU A 87 19.86 4.54 14.47
C LEU A 87 19.70 4.46 12.95
N ASP A 88 20.20 3.37 12.34
CA ASP A 88 20.23 3.17 10.89
C ASP A 88 19.49 1.88 10.48
N ILE A 89 18.31 1.62 11.05
CA ILE A 89 17.54 0.42 10.70
C ILE A 89 17.16 0.40 9.21
N GLU A 90 17.45 -0.69 8.52
CA GLU A 90 17.12 -0.87 7.10
C GLU A 90 15.66 -0.50 6.80
N CYS A 91 15.43 0.37 5.81
CA CYS A 91 14.08 0.82 5.42
C CYS A 91 13.16 -0.37 5.10
N ALA A 92 13.71 -1.41 4.46
CA ALA A 92 13.01 -2.62 4.08
C ALA A 92 12.60 -3.51 5.27
N ALA A 93 13.11 -3.26 6.48
CA ALA A 93 12.67 -3.97 7.68
C ALA A 93 11.19 -3.71 8.00
N CYS A 94 10.66 -2.54 7.60
CA CYS A 94 9.24 -2.23 7.68
C CYS A 94 8.63 -2.08 6.28
N HIS A 95 9.28 -1.31 5.40
CA HIS A 95 8.76 -0.93 4.09
C HIS A 95 9.10 -1.94 3.00
N SER A 96 8.47 -3.11 3.05
CA SER A 96 8.64 -4.15 2.04
C SER A 96 8.14 -3.71 0.65
N GLY A 97 9.01 -3.86 -0.36
CA GLY A 97 8.72 -3.51 -1.75
C GLY A 97 7.61 -4.35 -2.38
N HIS A 98 7.78 -5.68 -2.38
CA HIS A 98 6.92 -6.64 -3.09
C HIS A 98 6.15 -7.57 -2.15
N LYS A 99 5.97 -7.15 -0.89
CA LYS A 99 5.27 -7.89 0.16
C LYS A 99 4.49 -6.89 1.03
N PRO A 100 3.52 -7.35 1.82
CA PRO A 100 2.88 -6.51 2.82
C PRO A 100 3.91 -5.86 3.76
N LEU A 101 3.58 -4.68 4.27
CA LEU A 101 4.38 -3.96 5.25
C LEU A 101 4.51 -4.78 6.54
N ASP A 102 5.72 -4.83 7.09
CA ASP A 102 5.96 -5.36 8.42
C ASP A 102 5.97 -4.20 9.43
N ALA A 103 5.22 -4.35 10.52
CA ALA A 103 5.16 -3.37 11.58
C ALA A 103 6.19 -3.71 12.67
N PHE A 104 7.48 -3.72 12.29
CA PHE A 104 8.58 -4.22 13.12
C PHE A 104 8.53 -3.76 14.59
N CYS A 105 8.29 -2.47 14.82
CA CYS A 105 8.23 -1.91 16.18
C CYS A 105 7.01 -2.38 16.97
N GLN A 106 5.90 -2.71 16.30
CA GLN A 106 4.65 -3.18 16.94
C GLN A 106 4.76 -4.61 17.47
N ASN A 107 5.84 -5.31 17.16
CA ASN A 107 6.15 -6.60 17.79
C ASN A 107 6.42 -6.44 19.31
N CYS A 108 6.76 -5.23 19.77
CA CYS A 108 7.01 -4.93 21.18
C CYS A 108 6.30 -3.67 21.67
N HIS A 109 6.06 -2.70 20.79
CA HIS A 109 5.40 -1.44 21.11
C HIS A 109 3.93 -1.45 20.70
N GLY A 110 3.18 -0.48 21.23
CA GLY A 110 1.80 -0.25 20.83
C GLY A 110 1.66 0.26 19.38
N PRO A 111 0.42 0.62 18.98
CA PRO A 111 0.12 1.02 17.60
C PRO A 111 0.96 2.19 17.10
N LEU A 112 1.49 2.08 15.87
CA LEU A 112 2.15 3.21 15.19
C LEU A 112 1.10 4.07 14.49
N THR A 113 0.62 5.11 15.17
CA THR A 113 -0.41 6.03 14.67
C THR A 113 0.08 7.47 14.62
N ARG A 114 -0.49 8.25 13.68
CA ARG A 114 -0.35 9.71 13.64
C ARG A 114 -1.34 10.37 14.58
N HIS A 115 -0.90 11.41 15.27
CA HIS A 115 -1.78 12.35 15.95
C HIS A 115 -2.69 13.00 14.90
N LYS A 116 -4.00 12.93 15.13
CA LYS A 116 -4.99 13.62 14.30
C LYS A 116 -5.07 15.08 14.68
#